data_AF-A0A3E4LWL6-F1
#
_entry.id   AF-A0A3E4LWL6-F1
#
_cell.length_a   1.000
_cell.length_b   1.000
_cell.length_c   1.000
_cell.angle_alpha   90.00
_cell.angle_beta   90.00
_cell.angle_gamma   90.00
#
_symmetry.space_group_name_H-M   'P 1'
#
loop_
_entity.id
_entity.type
_entity.pdbx_description
1 polymer ?
#
loop_
_entity_poly.entity_id
_entity_poly.type
_entity_poly.pdbx_seq_one_letter_code
_entity_poly.pdbx_strand_id
1 'polypeptide(L)' 'MNDKHPYMDYLQYRADRKRCTECGGYFLPKSNRGKYCPDCTVKVRRRNEAERQRKRYHLSTHLGYERSP' A
#
# COMPACT_ATOMS: atom_id res chain seq x y z
N MET A 1 26.47 -10.01 -4.18
CA MET A 1 25.45 -11.05 -4.43
C MET A 1 24.71 -10.67 -5.68
N ASN A 2 25.21 -11.16 -6.83
CA ASN A 2 24.61 -11.19 -8.16
C ASN A 2 23.78 -9.97 -8.62
N ASP A 3 24.48 -8.87 -8.85
CA ASP A 3 24.16 -7.84 -9.82
C ASP A 3 24.17 -8.41 -11.25
N LYS A 4 23.07 -9.06 -11.66
CA LYS A 4 22.86 -9.46 -13.06
C LYS A 4 21.52 -8.96 -13.57
N HIS A 5 21.52 -7.77 -14.17
CA HIS A 5 20.73 -7.55 -15.39
C HIS A 5 21.23 -6.34 -16.20
N PRO A 6 22.21 -6.52 -17.10
CA PRO A 6 22.76 -5.43 -17.89
C PRO A 6 21.93 -5.04 -19.13
N TYR A 7 20.73 -5.61 -19.34
CA TYR A 7 19.87 -5.14 -20.43
C TYR A 7 18.39 -5.45 -20.12
N MET A 8 17.71 -4.50 -19.48
CA MET A 8 16.25 -4.50 -19.46
C MET A 8 15.77 -3.97 -20.81
N ASP A 9 15.08 -4.81 -21.57
CA ASP A 9 14.32 -4.37 -22.74
C ASP A 9 13.40 -3.21 -22.32
N TYR A 10 13.67 -2.03 -22.86
CA TYR A 10 12.95 -0.80 -22.59
C TYR A 10 11.44 -0.94 -22.87
N LEU A 11 11.04 -1.89 -23.74
CA LEU A 11 9.64 -2.23 -24.01
C LEU A 11 8.98 -2.99 -22.85
N GLN A 12 9.67 -3.98 -22.26
CA GLN A 12 9.20 -4.69 -21.05
C GLN A 12 9.02 -3.71 -19.87
N TYR A 13 9.99 -2.81 -19.69
CA TYR A 13 9.94 -1.79 -18.63
C TYR A 13 8.76 -0.82 -18.79
N ARG A 14 8.34 -0.52 -20.02
CA ARG A 14 7.12 0.27 -20.28
C ARG A 14 5.85 -0.51 -19.98
N ALA A 15 5.81 -1.80 -20.31
CA ALA A 15 4.66 -2.68 -20.07
C ALA A 15 4.41 -2.94 -18.57
N ASP A 16 5.48 -2.95 -17.77
CA ASP A 16 5.38 -3.21 -16.33
C ASP A 16 4.92 -1.99 -15.50
N ARG A 17 4.75 -0.82 -16.12
CA ARG A 17 4.26 0.37 -15.41
C ARG A 17 2.78 0.24 -15.08
N LYS A 18 2.46 0.23 -13.79
CA LYS A 18 1.09 0.24 -13.27
C LYS A 18 0.67 1.64 -12.88
N ARG A 19 -0.64 1.89 -12.87
CA ARG A 19 -1.20 3.12 -12.28
C ARG A 19 -1.48 2.91 -10.80
N CYS A 20 -1.06 3.88 -9.99
CA CYS A 20 -1.36 3.93 -8.57
C CYS A 20 -2.85 4.17 -8.37
N THR A 21 -3.50 3.37 -7.53
CA THR A 21 -4.94 3.52 -7.28
C THR A 21 -5.29 4.72 -6.39
N GLU A 22 -4.33 5.30 -5.66
CA GLU A 22 -4.57 6.48 -4.80
C GLU A 22 -4.37 7.80 -5.56
N CYS A 23 -3.31 7.92 -6.38
CA CYS A 23 -2.96 9.18 -7.04
C CYS A 23 -3.05 9.12 -8.57
N GLY A 24 -3.33 7.96 -9.17
CA GLY A 24 -3.38 7.77 -10.63
C GLY A 24 -2.01 7.76 -11.32
N GLY A 25 -0.93 8.16 -10.64
CA GLY A 25 0.41 8.22 -11.20
C GLY A 25 0.97 6.85 -11.60
N TYR A 26 1.77 6.83 -12.67
CA TYR A 26 2.47 5.62 -13.09
C TYR A 26 3.63 5.31 -12.15
N PHE A 27 3.80 4.03 -11.82
CA PHE A 27 4.92 3.54 -11.02
C PHE A 27 5.34 2.16 -11.48
N LEU A 28 6.55 1.76 -11.11
CA LEU A 28 7.09 0.44 -11.39
C LEU A 28 6.88 -0.45 -10.15
N PRO A 29 6.03 -1.48 -10.26
CA PRO A 29 5.79 -2.38 -9.15
C PRO A 29 6.98 -3.33 -8.98
N LYS A 30 7.43 -3.54 -7.74
CA LYS A 30 8.40 -4.61 -7.41
C LYS A 30 7.78 -6.01 -7.45
N SER A 31 6.45 -6.12 -7.49
CA SER A 31 5.73 -7.39 -7.54
C SER A 31 4.40 -7.25 -8.27
N ASN A 32 3.88 -8.34 -8.82
CA ASN A 32 2.60 -8.34 -9.53
C ASN A 32 1.41 -7.91 -8.65
N ARG A 33 1.54 -7.92 -7.32
CA ARG A 33 0.50 -7.50 -6.37
C ARG A 33 0.55 -6.01 -5.99
N GLY A 34 1.54 -5.26 -6.47
CA GLY A 34 1.66 -3.82 -6.19
C GLY A 34 0.48 -3.01 -6.76
N LYS A 35 -0.22 -2.27 -5.88
CA LYS A 35 -1.35 -1.39 -6.22
C LYS A 35 -1.03 0.10 -6.09
N TYR A 36 -0.11 0.44 -5.19
CA TYR A 36 0.22 1.82 -4.84
C TYR A 36 1.65 2.16 -5.25
N CYS A 37 1.87 3.41 -5.66
CA CYS A 37 3.23 3.92 -5.84
C CYS A 37 3.99 3.98 -4.50
N PRO A 38 5.32 4.11 -4.50
CA PRO A 38 6.12 4.14 -3.28
C PRO A 38 5.63 5.17 -2.25
N ASP A 39 5.28 6.38 -2.70
CA ASP A 39 4.80 7.45 -1.82
C ASP A 39 3.42 7.15 -1.23
N CYS A 40 2.49 6.68 -2.07
CA CYS A 40 1.14 6.34 -1.64
C CYS A 40 1.11 5.10 -0.75
N THR A 41 2.03 4.16 -0.94
CA THR A 41 2.16 2.96 -0.08
C THR A 41 2.37 3.37 1.38
N VAL A 42 3.24 4.34 1.63
CA VAL A 42 3.52 4.83 3.00
C VAL A 42 2.27 5.50 3.59
N LYS A 43 1.57 6.33 2.80
CA LYS A 43 0.36 7.03 3.24
C LYS A 43 -0.77 6.05 3.60
N VAL A 44 -1.06 5.09 2.71
CA VAL A 44 -2.09 4.07 2.93
C VAL A 44 -1.75 3.20 4.14
N ARG A 45 -0.49 2.79 4.28
CA ARG A 45 -0.05 2.01 5.45
C ARG A 45 -0.33 2.76 6.75
N ARG A 46 0.08 4.04 6.83
CA ARG A 46 -0.16 4.89 8.02
C ARG A 46 -1.65 5.06 8.30
N ARG A 47 -2.48 5.28 7.27
CA ARG A 47 -3.95 5.38 7.41
C ARG A 47 -4.55 4.11 8.00
N ASN A 48 -4.21 2.95 7.44
CA ASN A 48 -4.71 1.65 7.89
C ASN A 48 -4.27 1.30 9.31
N GLU A 49 -3.03 1.67 9.66
CA GLU A 49 -2.49 1.49 11.01
C GLU A 49 -3.23 2.38 12.01
N ALA A 50 -3.45 3.65 11.69
CA ALA A 50 -4.24 4.57 12.52
C ALA A 50 -5.68 4.07 12.70
N GLU A 51 -6.33 3.57 11.63
CA GLU A 51 -7.67 2.97 11.73
C GLU A 51 -7.69 1.73 12.63
N ARG A 52 -6.68 0.87 12.50
CA ARG A 52 -6.55 -0.32 13.36
C ARG A 52 -6.40 0.07 14.82
N GLN A 53 -5.62 1.11 15.12
CA GLN A 53 -5.46 1.61 16.49
C GLN A 53 -6.74 2.26 17.01
N ARG A 54 -7.45 3.06 16.20
CA ARG A 54 -8.76 3.61 16.57
C ARG A 54 -9.76 2.51 16.92
N LYS A 55 -9.85 1.46 16.11
CA LYS A 55 -10.71 0.29 16.37
C LYS A 55 -10.31 -0.43 17.66
N ARG A 56 -9.01 -0.62 17.88
CA ARG A 56 -8.50 -1.24 19.11
C ARG A 56 -8.87 -0.41 20.35
N TYR A 57 -8.65 0.90 20.29
CA TYR A 57 -9.01 1.82 21.37
C TYR A 57 -10.51 1.81 21.65
N HIS A 58 -11.34 1.87 20.60
CA HIS A 58 -12.79 1.77 20.73
C HIS A 58 -13.23 0.46 21.39
N LEU A 59 -12.62 -0.67 21.03
CA LEU A 59 -12.93 -1.97 21.62
C LEU A 59 -12.43 -2.08 23.08
N SER A 60 -11.28 -1.48 23.40
CA SER A 60 -10.69 -1.56 24.75
C SER A 60 -11.27 -0.56 25.74
N THR A 61 -11.82 0.56 25.27
CA THR A 61 -12.48 1.55 26.12
C THR A 61 -13.94 1.19 26.33
N HIS A 62 -14.51 1.57 27.47
CA HIS A 62 -15.93 1.38 27.79
C HIS A 62 -16.90 2.02 26.76
N LEU A 63 -16.39 2.84 25.83
CA LEU A 63 -17.12 3.35 24.65
C LEU A 63 -17.64 2.23 23.72
N GLY A 64 -16.94 1.09 23.64
CA GLY A 64 -17.43 -0.10 22.92
C GLY A 64 -18.39 -0.97 23.73
N TYR A 65 -18.58 -0.67 25.02
CA TYR A 65 -19.42 -1.43 25.96
C TYR A 65 -20.78 -0.75 26.20
N GLU A 66 -21.08 0.36 25.51
CA GLU A 66 -22.42 0.96 25.54
C GLU A 66 -23.42 0.04 24.80
N ARG A 67 -24.04 -0.83 25.59
CA ARG A 67 -25.37 -1.41 25.42
C ARG A 67 -25.61 -2.15 24.10
N SER A 68 -25.13 -3.39 24.02
CA SER A 68 -26.03 -4.42 23.47
C SER A 68 -27.21 -4.56 24.43
N PRO A 69 -28.48 -4.39 24.00
CA PRO A 69 -29.63 -4.79 24.79
C PRO A 69 -29.65 -6.30 25.04
#